data_AF-A0A238XR84-F1
#
_entry.id   AF-A0A238XR84-F1
#
_cell.length_a   1.000
_cell.length_b   1.000
_cell.length_c   1.000
_cell.angle_alpha   90.00
_cell.angle_beta   90.00
_cell.angle_gamma   90.00
#
_symmetry.space_group_name_H-M   'P 1'
#
loop_
_entity.id
_entity.type
_entity.pdbx_description
1 polymer ?
#
loop_
_entity_poly.entity_id
_entity_poly.type
_entity_poly.pdbx_seq_one_letter_code
_entity_poly.pdbx_strand_id
1 'polypeptide(L)'
;MNWKQAKLLDILLKDFTIIKYKGNGYTTVEKVKKGNKHLNKLSNLEIDKLLFIIKKEQLKLPKPMLSGDISIFLANEYTINEFLNSGGFKKIFWKNIWELYLKRLVQLIAIISFIKLVIFGLNKYISQSEKIEDDKSSPQQSEKKQTKVLKDSSDIHYHKSNLINQEYDSLKVQ
;
A
#
# COMPACT_ATOMS: atom_id res chain seq x y z
N MET A 1 14.00 9.64 10.73
CA MET A 1 13.66 9.88 12.14
C MET A 1 13.47 8.54 12.84
N ASN A 2 14.04 8.35 14.03
CA ASN A 2 13.81 7.12 14.82
C ASN A 2 12.80 7.38 15.95
N TRP A 3 12.36 6.32 16.65
CA TRP A 3 11.35 6.43 17.71
C TRP A 3 11.78 7.32 18.89
N LYS A 4 13.03 7.15 19.37
CA LYS A 4 13.57 7.94 20.48
C LYS A 4 13.61 9.43 20.12
N GLN A 5 14.01 9.74 18.89
CA GLN A 5 14.03 11.09 18.33
C GLN A 5 12.63 11.69 18.23
N ALA A 6 11.64 10.95 17.75
CA ALA A 6 10.24 11.40 17.73
C ALA A 6 9.74 11.78 19.14
N LYS A 7 10.00 10.93 20.14
CA LYS A 7 9.67 11.22 21.54
C LYS A 7 10.43 12.44 22.09
N LEU A 8 11.70 12.62 21.76
CA LEU A 8 12.49 13.78 22.16
C LEU A 8 12.00 15.08 21.52
N LEU A 9 11.52 15.04 20.27
CA LEU A 9 10.91 16.19 19.59
C LEU A 9 9.59 16.59 20.27
N ASP A 10 8.73 15.61 20.59
CA ASP A 10 7.47 15.86 21.32
C ASP A 10 7.73 16.46 22.72
N ILE A 11 8.75 15.97 23.44
CA ILE A 11 9.19 16.52 24.73
C ILE A 11 9.73 17.96 24.56
N LEU A 12 10.66 18.17 23.63
CA LEU A 12 11.26 19.48 23.38
C LEU A 12 10.21 20.52 23.04
N LEU A 13 9.26 20.18 22.16
CA LEU A 13 8.17 21.06 21.75
C LEU A 13 7.22 21.36 22.91
N LYS A 14 6.89 20.36 23.74
CA LYS A 14 6.08 20.56 24.95
C LYS A 14 6.79 21.46 25.97
N ASP A 15 8.10 21.30 26.16
CA ASP A 15 8.84 22.13 27.11
C ASP A 15 8.90 23.60 26.68
N PHE A 16 8.85 23.90 25.38
CA PHE A 16 8.76 25.28 24.90
C PHE A 16 7.51 26.06 25.38
N THR A 17 6.43 25.37 25.77
CA THR A 17 5.22 25.99 26.33
C THR A 17 5.26 26.16 27.85
N ILE A 18 6.23 25.55 28.55
CA ILE A 18 6.30 25.60 30.02
C ILE A 18 6.64 27.01 30.50
N ILE A 19 5.71 27.62 31.26
CA ILE A 19 5.78 28.99 31.80
C ILE A 19 7.11 29.24 32.54
N LYS A 20 7.61 28.26 33.32
CA LYS A 20 8.89 28.38 34.05
C LYS A 20 10.11 28.62 33.15
N TYR A 21 10.06 28.25 31.87
CA TYR A 21 11.15 28.45 30.91
C TYR A 21 11.00 29.75 30.11
N LYS A 22 9.84 30.41 30.20
CA LYS A 22 9.64 31.75 29.62
C LYS A 22 10.42 32.81 30.42
N GLY A 23 10.98 33.77 29.71
CA GLY A 23 11.40 35.07 30.24
C GLY A 23 10.35 36.12 29.87
N ASN A 24 10.80 37.23 29.27
CA ASN A 24 9.97 38.33 28.80
C ASN A 24 9.16 37.93 27.55
N GLY A 25 8.22 36.98 27.67
CA GLY A 25 7.40 36.44 26.57
C GLY A 25 8.06 35.34 25.74
N TYR A 26 9.40 35.26 25.72
CA TYR A 26 10.16 34.27 24.95
C TYR A 26 10.73 33.13 25.79
N THR A 27 10.88 31.96 25.19
CA THR A 27 11.53 30.77 25.78
C THR A 27 12.91 30.57 25.13
N THR A 28 13.97 30.42 25.94
CA THR A 28 15.32 30.14 25.41
C THR A 28 15.60 28.64 25.33
N VAL A 29 16.34 28.22 24.30
CA VAL A 29 16.76 26.81 24.12
C VAL A 29 17.52 26.31 25.36
N GLU A 30 18.37 27.15 25.93
CA GLU A 30 19.18 26.80 27.10
C GLU A 30 18.34 26.53 28.35
N LYS A 31 17.28 27.33 28.60
CA LYS A 31 16.36 27.12 29.73
C LYS A 31 15.61 25.79 29.57
N VAL A 32 15.10 25.51 28.37
CA VAL A 32 14.42 24.24 28.04
C VAL A 32 15.38 23.05 28.21
N LYS A 33 16.59 23.16 27.65
CA LYS A 33 17.62 22.12 27.74
C LYS A 33 17.98 21.81 29.20
N LYS A 34 18.34 22.81 30.00
CA LYS A 34 18.69 22.64 31.42
C LYS A 34 17.49 22.19 32.27
N GLY A 35 16.28 22.60 31.88
CA GLY A 35 15.05 22.32 32.61
C GLY A 35 14.60 20.85 32.59
N ASN A 36 14.93 20.10 31.54
CA ASN A 36 14.45 18.73 31.34
C ASN A 36 15.56 17.68 31.43
N LYS A 37 15.36 16.65 32.27
CA LYS A 37 16.32 15.55 32.51
C LYS A 37 16.67 14.73 31.25
N HIS A 38 15.82 14.71 30.23
CA HIS A 38 16.07 14.05 28.95
C HIS A 38 16.83 14.95 27.96
N LEU A 39 16.58 16.26 27.97
CA LEU A 39 17.22 17.23 27.06
C LEU A 39 18.59 17.68 27.56
N ASN A 40 18.78 17.79 28.88
CA ASN A 40 20.03 18.22 29.50
C ASN A 40 21.21 17.28 29.17
N LYS A 41 20.91 15.99 28.93
CA LYS A 41 21.91 14.97 28.56
C LYS A 41 22.36 15.04 27.10
N LEU A 42 21.70 15.84 26.25
CA LEU A 42 22.03 15.96 24.83
C LEU A 42 23.14 16.99 24.61
N SER A 43 23.99 16.74 23.62
CA SER A 43 24.91 17.75 23.09
C SER A 43 24.14 18.91 22.44
N ASN A 44 24.77 20.08 22.30
CA ASN A 44 24.13 21.21 21.61
C ASN A 44 23.77 20.84 20.16
N LEU A 45 24.68 20.16 19.46
CA LEU A 45 24.49 19.66 18.10
C LEU A 45 23.32 18.65 17.97
N GLU A 46 23.00 17.89 19.02
CA GLU A 46 21.77 17.07 19.04
C GLU A 46 20.51 17.92 19.23
N ILE A 47 20.54 18.91 20.12
CA ILE A 47 19.43 19.87 20.28
C ILE A 47 19.18 20.64 18.97
N ASP A 48 20.23 21.11 18.30
CA ASP A 48 20.14 21.81 17.01
C ASP A 48 19.54 20.92 15.92
N LYS A 49 19.92 19.62 15.88
CA LYS A 49 19.28 18.63 15.00
C LYS A 49 17.80 18.44 15.31
N LEU A 50 17.38 18.47 16.58
CA LEU A 50 15.96 18.39 16.95
C LEU A 50 15.22 19.66 16.52
N LEU A 51 15.77 20.85 16.80
CA LEU A 51 15.20 22.14 16.40
C LEU A 51 15.09 22.27 14.87
N PHE A 52 16.07 21.79 14.12
CA PHE A 52 16.03 21.73 12.67
C PHE A 52 14.87 20.86 12.16
N ILE A 53 14.60 19.71 12.78
CA ILE A 53 13.46 18.86 12.42
C ILE A 53 12.13 19.55 12.75
N ILE A 54 12.03 20.25 13.90
CA ILE A 54 10.84 21.05 14.22
C ILE A 54 10.63 22.14 13.17
N LYS A 55 11.68 22.92 12.85
CA LYS A 55 11.64 23.96 11.81
C LYS A 55 11.23 23.38 10.44
N LYS A 56 11.72 22.20 10.06
CA LYS A 56 11.37 21.55 8.78
C LYS A 56 9.92 21.06 8.75
N GLU A 57 9.42 20.46 9.82
CA GLU A 57 8.06 19.91 9.84
C GLU A 57 6.99 20.99 10.04
N GLN A 58 7.28 22.08 10.75
CA GLN A 58 6.31 23.18 10.91
C GLN A 58 6.04 23.96 9.61
N LEU A 59 6.91 23.88 8.61
CA LEU A 59 6.65 24.44 7.26
C LEU A 59 5.48 23.75 6.53
N LYS A 60 5.03 22.59 7.03
CA LYS A 60 3.87 21.85 6.50
C LYS A 60 2.56 22.19 7.24
N LEU A 61 2.63 23.03 8.27
CA LEU A 61 1.48 23.42 9.08
C LEU A 61 0.98 24.82 8.64
N PRO A 62 -0.34 25.10 8.73
CA PRO A 62 -0.89 26.42 8.39
C PRO A 62 -0.36 27.56 9.26
N LYS A 63 0.14 27.26 10.45
CA LYS A 63 0.74 28.22 11.40
C LYS A 63 2.01 27.61 12.00
N PRO A 64 3.08 28.41 12.23
CA PRO A 64 4.29 27.92 12.87
C PRO A 64 4.06 27.60 14.34
N MET A 65 4.75 26.57 14.84
CA MET A 65 4.75 26.19 16.26
C MET A 65 5.74 27.04 17.06
N LEU A 66 6.94 27.24 16.50
CA LEU A 66 8.00 28.07 17.06
C LEU A 66 8.37 29.17 16.06
N SER A 67 8.30 30.42 16.51
CA SER A 67 8.77 31.60 15.76
C SER A 67 9.98 32.22 16.47
N GLY A 68 10.85 32.92 15.75
CA GLY A 68 12.06 33.53 16.31
C GLY A 68 13.36 32.84 15.90
N ASP A 69 14.43 33.23 16.59
CA ASP A 69 15.81 32.98 16.17
C ASP A 69 16.37 31.64 16.71
N ILE A 70 17.64 31.33 16.45
CA ILE A 70 18.26 30.03 16.76
C ILE A 70 18.22 29.69 18.26
N SER A 71 18.36 30.68 19.14
CA SER A 71 18.48 30.50 20.60
C SER A 71 17.25 30.94 21.40
N ILE A 72 16.35 31.74 20.82
CA ILE A 72 15.21 32.39 21.48
C ILE A 72 13.95 32.20 20.63
N PHE A 73 12.95 31.53 21.20
CA PHE A 73 11.71 31.20 20.51
C PHE A 73 10.47 31.79 21.20
N LEU A 74 9.57 32.34 20.39
CA LEU A 74 8.17 32.57 20.73
C LEU A 74 7.39 31.29 20.39
N ALA A 75 6.86 30.64 21.43
CA ALA A 75 6.10 29.40 21.30
C ALA A 75 4.61 29.70 21.11
N ASN A 76 4.03 29.24 19.99
CA ASN A 76 2.60 29.28 19.75
C ASN A 76 1.95 28.08 20.46
N GLU A 77 1.55 28.28 21.71
CA GLU A 77 1.01 27.22 22.57
C GLU A 77 -0.19 26.51 21.96
N TYR A 78 -1.09 27.23 21.30
CA TYR A 78 -2.27 26.65 20.66
C TYR A 78 -1.86 25.64 19.59
N THR A 79 -1.03 26.05 18.63
CA THR A 79 -0.60 25.18 17.53
C THR A 79 0.33 24.06 18.01
N ILE A 80 1.14 24.28 19.06
CA ILE A 80 1.92 23.20 19.70
C ILE A 80 1.00 22.17 20.34
N ASN A 81 0.03 22.60 21.14
CA ASN A 81 -0.88 21.69 21.83
C ASN A 81 -1.79 20.94 20.85
N GLU A 82 -2.30 21.62 19.82
CA GLU A 82 -3.04 21.00 18.70
C GLU A 82 -2.20 19.93 18.00
N PHE A 83 -0.95 20.26 17.62
CA PHE A 83 -0.04 19.33 16.96
C PHE A 83 0.26 18.10 17.83
N LEU A 84 0.60 18.29 19.11
CA LEU A 84 0.88 17.21 20.06
C LEU A 84 -0.35 16.33 20.31
N ASN A 85 -1.53 16.94 20.52
CA ASN A 85 -2.79 16.23 20.72
C ASN A 85 -3.21 15.44 19.45
N SER A 86 -2.89 15.95 18.26
CA SER A 86 -3.11 15.23 16.99
C SER A 86 -2.20 14.00 16.79
N GLY A 87 -1.24 13.79 17.70
CA GLY A 87 -0.31 12.66 17.73
C GLY A 87 1.17 13.03 17.52
N GLY A 88 1.49 14.32 17.31
CA GLY A 88 2.85 14.86 17.29
C GLY A 88 3.82 14.21 16.29
N PHE A 89 5.12 14.29 16.60
CA PHE A 89 6.19 13.63 15.85
C PHE A 89 6.08 12.10 15.93
N LYS A 90 5.49 11.54 17.00
CA LYS A 90 5.08 10.13 17.06
C LYS A 90 4.21 9.72 15.87
N LYS A 91 3.20 10.51 15.49
CA LYS A 91 2.34 10.23 14.32
C LYS A 91 3.10 10.33 13.00
N ILE A 92 3.98 11.32 12.86
CA ILE A 92 4.86 11.47 11.68
C ILE A 92 5.78 10.26 11.52
N PHE A 93 6.35 9.75 12.62
CA PHE A 93 7.17 8.53 12.62
C PHE A 93 6.38 7.32 12.13
N TRP A 94 5.18 7.08 12.66
CA TRP A 94 4.33 5.97 12.23
C TRP A 94 3.90 6.10 10.77
N LYS A 95 3.50 7.29 10.31
CA LYS A 95 3.16 7.55 8.90
C LYS A 95 4.30 7.15 7.96
N ASN A 96 5.54 7.56 8.26
CA ASN A 96 6.70 7.23 7.45
C ASN A 96 6.99 5.72 7.40
N ILE A 97 6.75 4.98 8.50
CA ILE A 97 6.87 3.52 8.53
C ILE A 97 5.79 2.88 7.64
N TRP A 98 4.54 3.30 7.78
CA TRP A 98 3.43 2.78 6.97
C TRP A 98 3.63 3.05 5.48
N GLU A 99 4.11 4.23 5.07
CA GLU A 99 4.43 4.53 3.68
C GLU A 99 5.53 3.62 3.11
N LEU A 100 6.58 3.32 3.89
CA LEU A 100 7.65 2.40 3.49
C LEU A 100 7.14 0.95 3.39
N TYR A 101 6.30 0.53 4.33
CA TYR A 101 5.72 -0.81 4.36
C TYR A 101 4.75 -1.04 3.19
N LEU A 102 3.85 -0.09 2.92
CA LEU A 102 2.93 -0.15 1.78
C LEU A 102 3.66 -0.18 0.44
N LYS A 103 4.73 0.63 0.26
CA LYS A 103 5.56 0.58 -0.96
C LYS A 103 6.18 -0.79 -1.18
N ARG A 104 6.67 -1.45 -0.12
CA ARG A 104 7.21 -2.83 -0.20
C ARG A 104 6.13 -3.87 -0.46
N LEU A 105 4.95 -3.75 0.17
CA LEU A 105 3.82 -4.65 -0.11
C LEU A 105 3.39 -4.60 -1.58
N VAL A 106 3.26 -3.40 -2.16
CA VAL A 106 2.91 -3.25 -3.59
C VAL A 106 3.95 -3.91 -4.50
N GLN A 107 5.25 -3.74 -4.20
CA GLN A 107 6.33 -4.42 -4.93
C GLN A 107 6.24 -5.95 -4.82
N LEU A 108 6.00 -6.49 -3.62
CA LEU A 108 5.84 -7.94 -3.41
C LEU A 108 4.61 -8.49 -4.15
N ILE A 109 3.48 -7.79 -4.11
CA ILE A 109 2.25 -8.18 -4.84
C ILE A 109 2.49 -8.18 -6.35
N ALA A 110 3.23 -7.21 -6.89
CA ALA A 110 3.59 -7.17 -8.30
C ALA A 110 4.48 -8.36 -8.71
N ILE A 111 5.50 -8.69 -7.90
CA ILE A 111 6.38 -9.86 -8.12
C ILE A 111 5.59 -11.17 -8.07
N ILE A 112 4.71 -11.35 -7.07
CA ILE A 112 3.90 -12.56 -6.93
C ILE A 112 2.92 -12.70 -8.12
N SER A 113 2.31 -11.60 -8.56
CA SER A 113 1.44 -11.58 -9.74
C SER A 113 2.20 -11.95 -11.01
N PHE A 114 3.42 -11.45 -11.18
CA PHE A 114 4.29 -11.80 -12.32
C PHE A 114 4.67 -13.30 -12.31
N ILE A 115 5.08 -13.85 -11.16
CA ILE A 115 5.39 -15.28 -11.02
C ILE A 115 4.17 -16.14 -11.37
N LYS A 116 2.97 -15.79 -10.90
CA LYS A 116 1.73 -16.48 -11.26
C LYS A 116 1.46 -16.44 -12.77
N LEU A 117 1.68 -15.29 -13.42
CA LEU A 117 1.52 -15.14 -14.86
C LEU A 117 2.48 -16.05 -15.65
N VAL A 118 3.74 -16.13 -15.23
CA VAL A 118 4.75 -17.01 -15.86
C VAL A 118 4.36 -18.49 -15.71
N ILE A 119 3.99 -18.93 -14.50
CA ILE A 119 3.56 -20.32 -14.26
C ILE A 119 2.31 -20.67 -15.07
N PHE A 120 1.32 -19.76 -15.12
CA PHE A 120 0.11 -19.97 -15.92
C PHE A 120 0.41 -20.03 -17.43
N GLY A 121 1.30 -19.17 -17.93
CA GLY A 121 1.76 -19.19 -19.31
C GLY A 121 2.47 -20.50 -19.68
N LEU A 122 3.36 -20.98 -18.81
CA LEU A 122 4.06 -22.26 -18.99
C LEU A 122 3.09 -23.44 -18.99
N ASN A 123 2.17 -23.52 -18.02
CA ASN A 123 1.16 -24.59 -17.99
C ASN A 123 0.30 -24.59 -19.26
N LYS A 124 -0.14 -23.41 -19.73
CA LYS A 124 -0.92 -23.30 -20.98
C LYS A 124 -0.11 -23.74 -22.19
N TYR A 125 1.18 -23.42 -22.25
CA TYR A 125 2.07 -23.87 -23.33
C TYR A 125 2.24 -25.40 -23.33
N ILE A 126 2.53 -26.00 -22.17
CA ILE A 126 2.70 -27.45 -22.02
C ILE A 126 1.43 -28.21 -22.44
N SER A 127 0.26 -27.79 -21.94
CA SER A 127 -1.03 -28.39 -22.34
C SER A 127 -1.46 -28.10 -23.79
N GLN A 128 -0.75 -27.22 -24.51
CA GLN A 128 -0.93 -27.02 -25.94
C GLN A 128 0.05 -27.87 -26.76
N SER A 129 1.31 -28.05 -26.32
CA SER A 129 2.25 -28.95 -26.99
C SER A 129 1.81 -30.42 -26.90
N GLU A 130 1.30 -30.85 -25.75
CA GLU A 130 0.84 -32.23 -25.50
C GLU A 130 -0.29 -32.62 -26.49
N LYS A 131 -1.25 -31.72 -26.73
CA LYS A 131 -2.31 -31.91 -27.74
C LYS A 131 -1.83 -31.95 -29.19
N ILE A 132 -0.68 -31.34 -29.50
CA ILE A 132 -0.12 -31.29 -30.86
C ILE A 132 0.73 -32.54 -31.15
N GLU A 133 1.19 -33.27 -30.13
CA GLU A 133 1.85 -34.57 -30.30
C GLU A 133 0.83 -35.71 -30.50
N ASP A 134 -0.28 -35.74 -29.74
CA ASP A 134 -1.35 -36.72 -29.96
C ASP A 134 -1.89 -36.68 -31.41
N ASP A 135 -2.19 -35.48 -31.93
CA ASP A 135 -2.71 -35.28 -33.31
C ASP A 135 -1.70 -35.63 -34.43
N LYS A 136 -0.41 -35.86 -34.11
CA LYS A 136 0.62 -36.23 -35.10
C LYS A 136 0.90 -37.73 -35.19
N SER A 137 0.27 -38.53 -34.33
CA SER A 137 0.50 -39.97 -34.22
C SER A 137 -0.56 -40.84 -34.94
N SER A 138 -1.07 -40.42 -36.11
CA SER A 138 -1.91 -41.30 -36.94
C SER A 138 -1.86 -41.03 -38.45
N PRO A 139 -1.19 -41.91 -39.23
CA PRO A 139 -1.48 -42.12 -40.64
C PRO A 139 -2.53 -43.23 -40.84
N GLN A 140 -3.39 -43.06 -41.85
CA GLN A 140 -4.57 -43.90 -42.13
C GLN A 140 -4.28 -45.33 -42.63
N GLN A 141 -5.37 -46.10 -42.75
CA GLN A 141 -5.58 -47.42 -43.41
C GLN A 141 -5.52 -48.63 -42.45
N SER A 142 -6.40 -49.65 -42.54
CA SER A 142 -7.42 -50.00 -43.56
C SER A 142 -8.57 -50.86 -42.96
N GLU A 143 -9.63 -51.08 -43.74
CA GLU A 143 -10.77 -51.96 -43.43
C GLU A 143 -10.34 -53.39 -43.02
N LYS A 144 -11.04 -54.01 -42.03
CA LYS A 144 -11.85 -55.24 -42.27
C LYS A 144 -12.58 -55.82 -41.04
N LYS A 145 -13.78 -56.33 -41.35
CA LYS A 145 -14.52 -57.46 -40.75
C LYS A 145 -15.27 -57.29 -39.41
N GLN A 146 -16.59 -57.48 -39.53
CA GLN A 146 -17.57 -57.96 -38.54
C GLN A 146 -17.02 -59.19 -37.76
N THR A 147 -17.47 -59.53 -36.55
CA THR A 147 -18.80 -60.13 -36.25
C THR A 147 -19.01 -60.31 -34.72
N LYS A 148 -20.27 -60.46 -34.28
CA LYS A 148 -20.75 -61.09 -33.01
C LYS A 148 -20.58 -60.30 -31.69
N VAL A 149 -21.51 -60.35 -30.71
CA VAL A 149 -22.96 -60.71 -30.66
C VAL A 149 -23.54 -60.33 -29.27
N LEU A 150 -24.84 -59.94 -29.17
CA LEU A 150 -25.63 -59.73 -27.91
C LEU A 150 -25.07 -58.67 -26.92
N LYS A 151 -25.78 -58.00 -25.99
CA LYS A 151 -27.21 -57.68 -25.68
C LYS A 151 -27.15 -56.40 -24.77
N ASP A 152 -28.17 -55.69 -24.27
CA ASP A 152 -29.64 -55.80 -24.18
C ASP A 152 -30.26 -54.40 -23.93
N SER A 153 -31.59 -54.28 -23.85
CA SER A 153 -32.37 -53.07 -23.45
C SER A 153 -32.24 -51.82 -24.36
N SER A 154 -33.26 -51.43 -25.14
CA SER A 154 -34.53 -50.78 -24.72
C SER A 154 -34.30 -49.34 -24.21
N ASP A 155 -34.96 -48.28 -24.70
CA ASP A 155 -36.24 -48.21 -25.42
C ASP A 155 -36.32 -47.09 -26.50
N ILE A 156 -37.03 -47.41 -27.59
CA ILE A 156 -38.10 -46.60 -28.27
C ILE A 156 -37.76 -45.10 -28.52
N HIS A 157 -37.45 -44.69 -29.76
CA HIS A 157 -38.39 -44.24 -30.82
C HIS A 157 -39.21 -42.96 -30.46
N TYR A 158 -39.54 -42.02 -31.35
CA TYR A 158 -39.52 -41.96 -32.82
C TYR A 158 -39.32 -40.52 -33.35
N HIS A 159 -38.99 -40.42 -34.65
CA HIS A 159 -38.89 -39.23 -35.51
C HIS A 159 -39.83 -38.03 -35.24
N LYS A 160 -39.31 -36.83 -35.56
CA LYS A 160 -39.89 -36.07 -36.70
C LYS A 160 -38.86 -35.24 -37.46
N SER A 161 -38.87 -35.41 -38.78
CA SER A 161 -38.36 -34.46 -39.78
C SER A 161 -39.32 -33.25 -39.88
N ASN A 162 -39.09 -32.17 -40.64
CA ASN A 162 -38.19 -31.94 -41.76
C ASN A 162 -37.97 -30.41 -41.97
N LEU A 163 -36.97 -30.05 -42.77
CA LEU A 163 -36.94 -28.92 -43.73
C LEU A 163 -38.00 -27.80 -43.63
N ILE A 164 -37.55 -26.53 -43.64
CA ILE A 164 -37.71 -25.58 -44.77
C ILE A 164 -36.98 -24.25 -44.45
N ASN A 165 -36.19 -23.75 -45.41
CA ASN A 165 -35.69 -22.37 -45.43
C ASN A 165 -36.80 -21.46 -45.98
N GLN A 166 -37.02 -20.27 -45.40
CA GLN A 166 -37.10 -19.02 -46.16
C GLN A 166 -37.29 -17.78 -45.27
N GLU A 167 -36.26 -16.92 -45.30
CA GLU A 167 -36.36 -15.48 -45.55
C GLU A 167 -37.73 -14.99 -46.07
N TYR A 168 -38.36 -14.00 -45.41
CA TYR A 168 -38.72 -12.71 -46.04
C TYR A 168 -39.31 -11.69 -45.03
N ASP A 169 -38.94 -10.44 -45.28
CA ASP A 169 -39.43 -9.12 -44.86
C ASP A 169 -40.59 -8.90 -43.84
N SER A 170 -40.31 -7.93 -42.97
CA SER A 170 -41.13 -6.74 -42.64
C SER A 170 -42.62 -6.90 -42.30
N LEU A 171 -43.00 -6.43 -41.10
CA LEU A 171 -43.84 -5.23 -40.97
C LEU A 171 -44.07 -4.87 -39.49
N LYS A 172 -44.04 -3.55 -39.25
CA LYS A 172 -44.63 -2.81 -38.14
C LYS A 172 -45.94 -3.41 -37.61
N VAL A 173 -46.12 -3.45 -36.29
CA VAL A 173 -47.22 -2.75 -35.58
C VAL A 173 -46.69 -2.25 -34.24
N GLN A 174 -47.17 -1.04 -33.89
CA GLN A 174 -47.09 -0.22 -32.66
C GLN A 174 -46.57 -0.86 -31.37
#